data_AF-A0A941BPJ9-F1
#
_entry.id   AF-A0A941BPJ9-F1
#
_cell.length_a   1.000
_cell.length_b   1.000
_cell.length_c   1.000
_cell.angle_alpha   90.00
_cell.angle_beta   90.00
_cell.angle_gamma   90.00
#
_symmetry.space_group_name_H-M   'P 1'
#
loop_
_entity.id
_entity.type
_entity.pdbx_description
1 polymer ?
#
loop_
_entity_poly.entity_id
_entity_poly.type
_entity_poly.pdbx_seq_one_letter_code
_entity_poly.pdbx_strand_id
1 'polypeptide(L)'
;MPTPPRSTRPLRVLCGGLLWLGLSAAQAEVYRCGSSYQDSPCAGGRTVDVDDARSPEQRAEARERLQQEQARAKALATERHAQERTRRPATAPAGIPVRQPDDLDALPSDHPCARPTGKHPGKAKARVQCLNGLPVYKAQARPPGR
;
A
#
# COMPACT_ATOMS: atom_id res chain seq x y z
N MET A 1 -89.67 -23.37 4.24
CA MET A 1 -88.63 -23.99 5.09
C MET A 1 -87.58 -22.94 5.45
N PRO A 2 -87.01 -23.01 6.67
CA PRO A 2 -86.19 -22.00 7.33
C PRO A 2 -84.76 -21.84 6.75
N THR A 3 -84.15 -20.68 6.97
CA THR A 3 -82.71 -20.33 6.87
C THR A 3 -81.90 -21.04 7.99
N PRO A 4 -80.54 -21.06 8.11
CA PRO A 4 -79.54 -20.01 7.79
C PRO A 4 -78.12 -20.55 7.38
N PRO A 5 -76.95 -20.02 7.81
CA PRO A 5 -76.02 -19.23 7.00
C PRO A 5 -74.57 -19.80 6.88
N ARG A 6 -73.71 -19.04 6.19
CA ARG A 6 -72.22 -19.04 6.19
C ARG A 6 -71.58 -19.64 7.46
N SER A 7 -70.57 -20.51 7.30
CA SER A 7 -69.30 -20.37 8.05
C SER A 7 -68.18 -21.29 7.57
N THR A 8 -67.04 -20.67 7.25
CA THR A 8 -65.63 -21.01 7.59
C THR A 8 -65.18 -22.49 7.61
N ARG A 9 -64.31 -22.92 6.66
CA ARG A 9 -62.81 -23.08 6.75
C ARG A 9 -62.36 -24.22 7.71
N PRO A 10 -61.26 -24.97 7.48
CA PRO A 10 -59.96 -24.42 7.06
C PRO A 10 -58.93 -25.37 6.35
N LEU A 11 -57.78 -24.75 6.03
CA LEU A 11 -56.42 -25.31 6.15
C LEU A 11 -55.93 -26.32 5.10
N ARG A 12 -54.94 -25.89 4.28
CA ARG A 12 -53.62 -26.55 4.25
C ARG A 12 -52.58 -25.72 3.48
N VAL A 13 -51.61 -25.23 4.27
CA VAL A 13 -50.17 -25.32 4.02
C VAL A 13 -49.65 -24.72 2.71
N LEU A 14 -49.30 -23.43 2.76
CA LEU A 14 -48.22 -22.82 1.98
C LEU A 14 -47.47 -21.81 2.87
N CYS A 15 -46.94 -22.28 3.99
CA CYS A 15 -45.93 -21.59 4.80
C CYS A 15 -44.62 -22.37 4.66
N GLY A 16 -43.85 -22.09 3.60
CA GLY A 16 -42.56 -22.74 3.34
C GLY A 16 -41.49 -21.81 2.79
N GLY A 17 -41.67 -20.49 2.89
CA GLY A 17 -40.77 -19.49 2.31
C GLY A 17 -40.41 -18.32 3.23
N LEU A 18 -40.58 -18.47 4.54
CA LEU A 18 -40.39 -17.42 5.55
C LEU A 18 -39.40 -17.84 6.66
N LEU A 19 -38.40 -18.65 6.32
CA LEU A 19 -37.33 -19.04 7.25
C LEU A 19 -35.94 -18.70 6.70
N TRP A 20 -35.80 -17.47 6.17
CA TRP A 20 -34.52 -16.79 5.99
C TRP A 20 -34.57 -15.43 6.71
N LEU A 21 -35.14 -15.42 7.91
CA LEU A 21 -35.17 -14.24 8.77
C LEU A 21 -33.87 -14.20 9.58
N GLY A 22 -32.92 -13.40 9.09
CA GLY A 22 -31.86 -12.73 9.85
C GLY A 22 -31.20 -13.54 10.95
N LEU A 23 -30.16 -14.32 10.59
CA LEU A 23 -29.09 -14.58 11.53
C LEU A 23 -28.36 -13.26 11.75
N SER A 24 -28.81 -12.46 12.73
CA SER A 24 -27.98 -11.38 13.28
C SER A 24 -26.66 -12.02 13.66
N ALA A 25 -25.60 -11.67 12.93
CA ALA A 25 -24.25 -12.01 13.33
C ALA A 25 -24.07 -11.40 14.73
N ALA A 26 -24.14 -12.26 15.76
CA ALA A 26 -23.60 -11.92 17.06
C ALA A 26 -22.15 -11.51 16.77
N GLN A 27 -21.85 -10.22 16.97
CA GLN A 27 -20.51 -9.71 16.76
C GLN A 27 -19.63 -10.53 17.70
N ALA A 28 -18.79 -11.41 17.13
CA ALA A 28 -17.89 -12.22 17.93
C ALA A 28 -16.99 -11.25 18.69
N GLU A 29 -17.10 -11.25 20.02
CA GLU A 29 -16.36 -10.34 20.86
C GLU A 29 -14.91 -10.84 20.89
N VAL A 30 -14.02 -10.16 20.14
CA VAL A 30 -12.62 -10.55 20.02
C VAL A 30 -11.81 -9.82 21.09
N TYR A 31 -11.20 -10.57 22.00
CA TYR A 31 -10.37 -10.03 23.07
C TYR A 31 -8.91 -9.97 22.65
N ARG A 32 -8.24 -8.85 22.92
CA ARG A 32 -6.80 -8.69 22.69
C ARG A 32 -6.02 -8.92 23.97
N CYS A 33 -5.32 -10.05 24.05
CA CYS A 33 -4.42 -10.40 25.14
C CYS A 33 -2.97 -10.12 24.72
N GLY A 34 -2.52 -8.88 24.91
CA GLY A 34 -1.17 -8.45 24.54
C GLY A 34 -0.93 -8.43 23.02
N SER A 35 -0.17 -9.40 22.51
CA SER A 35 0.11 -9.61 21.08
C SER A 35 -0.79 -10.67 20.41
N SER A 36 -1.68 -11.31 21.17
CA SER A 36 -2.57 -12.37 20.68
C SER A 36 -4.03 -11.97 20.78
N TYR A 37 -4.88 -12.56 19.92
CA TYR A 37 -6.32 -12.40 19.94
C TYR A 37 -6.98 -13.71 20.38
N GLN A 38 -8.04 -13.63 21.16
CA GLN A 38 -8.77 -14.79 21.68
C GLN A 38 -10.28 -14.56 21.67
N ASP A 39 -11.03 -15.65 21.60
CA ASP A 39 -12.49 -15.65 21.67
C ASP A 39 -13.03 -15.65 23.11
N SER A 40 -12.13 -15.71 24.11
CA SER A 40 -12.44 -15.63 25.54
C SER A 40 -11.74 -14.45 26.21
N PRO A 41 -12.37 -13.80 27.22
CA PRO A 41 -11.78 -12.68 27.92
C PRO A 41 -10.48 -13.08 28.64
N CYS A 42 -9.46 -12.22 28.53
CA CYS A 42 -8.17 -12.45 29.18
C CYS A 42 -8.32 -12.40 30.71
N ALA A 43 -7.61 -13.27 31.43
CA ALA A 43 -7.52 -13.18 32.88
C ALA A 43 -6.92 -11.82 33.31
N GLY A 44 -7.68 -11.02 34.05
CA GLY A 44 -7.29 -9.65 34.42
C GLY A 44 -7.43 -8.60 33.31
N GLY A 45 -8.12 -8.93 32.21
CA GLY A 45 -8.46 -7.97 31.16
C GLY A 45 -9.38 -6.86 31.67
N ARG A 46 -9.29 -5.67 31.07
CA ARG A 46 -10.21 -4.57 31.30
C ARG A 46 -10.99 -4.28 30.04
N THR A 47 -12.28 -3.96 30.18
CA THR A 47 -13.07 -3.44 29.05
C THR A 47 -12.47 -2.11 28.62
N VAL A 48 -12.14 -2.02 27.33
CA VAL A 48 -11.74 -0.77 26.69
C VAL A 48 -12.88 -0.39 25.77
N ASP A 49 -13.47 0.77 26.01
CA ASP A 49 -14.40 1.35 25.06
C ASP A 49 -13.60 1.77 23.81
N VAL A 50 -13.95 1.19 22.67
CA VAL A 50 -13.29 1.43 21.37
C VAL A 50 -14.14 2.36 20.52
N ASP A 51 -15.13 3.03 21.11
CA ASP A 51 -15.92 4.01 20.40
C ASP A 51 -15.04 5.12 19.81
N ASP A 52 -15.38 5.49 18.58
CA ASP A 52 -14.72 6.56 17.86
C ASP A 52 -14.99 7.88 18.59
N ALA A 53 -13.95 8.44 19.22
CA ALA A 53 -14.03 9.70 19.97
C ALA A 53 -14.48 10.90 19.12
N ARG A 54 -14.59 10.76 17.79
CA ARG A 54 -15.05 11.81 16.89
C ARG A 54 -16.56 12.01 16.97
N SER A 55 -16.95 13.26 17.09
CA SER A 55 -18.36 13.65 17.05
C SER A 55 -19.01 13.31 15.71
N PRO A 56 -20.36 13.20 15.63
CA PRO A 56 -21.07 13.01 14.37
C PRO A 56 -20.71 14.07 13.31
N GLU A 57 -20.53 15.32 13.72
CA GLU A 57 -20.15 16.44 12.85
C GLU A 57 -18.74 16.25 12.29
N GLN A 58 -17.77 15.91 13.14
CA GLN A 58 -16.39 15.64 12.70
C GLN A 58 -16.32 14.48 11.71
N ARG A 59 -17.13 13.44 11.92
CA ARG A 59 -17.24 12.33 10.97
C ARG A 59 -17.87 12.77 9.65
N ALA A 60 -18.84 13.67 9.67
CA ALA A 60 -19.45 14.23 8.46
C ALA A 60 -18.46 15.08 7.67
N GLU A 61 -17.74 15.98 8.35
CA GLU A 61 -16.69 16.80 7.75
C GLU A 61 -15.58 15.92 7.13
N ALA A 62 -15.08 14.92 7.86
CA ALA A 62 -14.06 14.02 7.34
C ALA A 62 -14.51 13.26 6.08
N ARG A 63 -15.78 12.83 6.04
CA ARG A 63 -16.36 12.21 4.84
C ARG A 63 -16.43 13.18 3.67
N GLU A 64 -16.85 14.41 3.91
CA GLU A 64 -16.93 15.44 2.87
C GLU A 64 -15.54 15.75 2.29
N ARG A 65 -14.54 15.95 3.15
CA ARG A 65 -13.16 16.18 2.74
C ARG A 65 -12.62 15.03 1.90
N LEU A 66 -12.87 13.79 2.32
CA LEU A 66 -12.46 12.60 1.57
C LEU A 66 -13.11 12.56 0.18
N GLN A 67 -14.41 12.88 0.07
CA GLN A 67 -15.10 12.92 -1.23
C GLN A 67 -14.50 13.99 -2.16
N GLN A 68 -14.20 15.17 -1.62
CA GLN A 68 -13.57 16.25 -2.38
C GLN A 68 -12.17 15.85 -2.86
N GLU A 69 -11.36 15.22 -2.01
CA GLU A 69 -10.03 14.74 -2.38
C GLU A 69 -10.09 13.63 -3.44
N GLN A 70 -11.01 12.69 -3.32
CA GLN A 70 -11.22 11.65 -4.34
C GLN A 70 -11.62 12.25 -5.68
N ALA A 71 -12.49 13.26 -5.69
CA ALA A 71 -12.88 13.95 -6.92
C ALA A 71 -11.67 14.66 -7.58
N ARG A 72 -10.87 15.38 -6.78
CA ARG A 72 -9.65 16.05 -7.26
C ARG A 72 -8.63 15.05 -7.81
N ALA A 73 -8.40 13.94 -7.10
CA ALA A 73 -7.49 12.89 -7.54
C ALA A 73 -7.92 12.28 -8.88
N LYS A 74 -9.22 12.01 -9.06
CA LYS A 74 -9.78 11.51 -10.33
C LYS A 74 -9.62 12.51 -11.46
N ALA A 75 -9.83 13.81 -11.20
CA ALA A 75 -9.63 14.86 -12.20
C ALA A 75 -8.17 14.91 -12.68
N LEU A 76 -7.20 14.91 -11.76
CA LEU A 76 -5.77 14.90 -12.09
C LEU A 76 -5.35 13.63 -12.86
N ALA A 77 -5.88 12.46 -12.48
CA ALA A 77 -5.63 11.22 -13.20
C ALA A 77 -6.17 11.29 -14.63
N THR A 78 -7.37 11.82 -14.80
CA THR A 78 -8.01 12.00 -16.12
C THR A 78 -7.20 12.97 -16.99
N GLU A 79 -6.75 14.08 -16.42
CA GLU A 79 -5.89 15.05 -17.10
C GLU A 79 -4.58 14.42 -17.55
N ARG A 80 -3.91 13.66 -16.67
CA ARG A 80 -2.67 12.95 -17.01
C ARG A 80 -2.89 12.00 -18.19
N HIS A 81 -3.95 11.20 -18.16
CA HIS A 81 -4.26 10.29 -19.27
C HIS A 81 -4.59 11.03 -20.57
N ALA A 82 -5.26 12.18 -20.49
CA ALA A 82 -5.49 13.01 -21.67
C ALA A 82 -4.17 13.54 -22.24
N GLN A 83 -3.27 14.03 -21.38
CA GLN A 83 -1.94 14.49 -21.79
C GLN A 83 -1.10 13.34 -22.37
N GLU A 84 -1.13 12.15 -21.80
CA GLU A 84 -0.42 10.97 -22.33
C GLU A 84 -0.92 10.58 -23.73
N ARG A 85 -2.25 10.67 -23.96
CA ARG A 85 -2.85 10.39 -25.27
C ARG A 85 -2.43 11.41 -26.32
N THR A 86 -2.37 12.70 -25.95
CA THR A 86 -1.98 13.77 -26.88
C THR A 86 -0.48 13.90 -27.06
N ARG A 87 0.31 13.57 -26.03
CA ARG A 87 1.78 13.59 -26.05
C ARG A 87 2.41 12.34 -26.65
N ARG A 88 1.65 11.35 -27.13
CA ARG A 88 2.22 10.22 -27.92
C ARG A 88 3.09 10.83 -29.02
N PRO A 89 4.42 10.78 -28.90
CA PRO A 89 5.25 11.39 -29.89
C PRO A 89 5.33 10.39 -31.05
N ALA A 90 5.17 10.87 -32.29
CA ALA A 90 5.46 10.05 -33.48
C ALA A 90 6.94 9.60 -33.53
N THR A 91 7.78 10.17 -32.66
CA THR A 91 9.19 9.86 -32.46
C THR A 91 9.52 10.03 -30.99
N ALA A 92 9.79 8.93 -30.29
CA ALA A 92 10.24 8.95 -28.90
C ALA A 92 11.39 9.97 -28.72
N PRO A 93 11.39 10.84 -27.69
CA PRO A 93 12.59 11.60 -27.36
C PRO A 93 13.70 10.60 -27.09
N ALA A 94 14.91 10.86 -27.60
CA ALA A 94 16.09 10.00 -27.40
C ALA A 94 16.26 9.71 -25.90
N GLY A 95 15.77 8.56 -25.48
CA GLY A 95 15.70 8.17 -24.08
C GLY A 95 17.08 7.79 -23.56
N ILE A 96 17.25 7.92 -22.25
CA ILE A 96 18.26 7.14 -21.52
C ILE A 96 17.98 5.68 -21.89
N PRO A 97 18.96 4.94 -22.43
CA PRO A 97 18.73 3.55 -22.80
C PRO A 97 18.33 2.78 -21.54
N VAL A 98 17.13 2.21 -21.55
CA VAL A 98 16.76 1.19 -20.58
C VAL A 98 17.59 -0.03 -20.95
N ARG A 99 18.67 -0.27 -20.18
CA ARG A 99 19.44 -1.51 -20.28
C ARG A 99 18.51 -2.67 -20.01
N GLN A 100 18.49 -3.66 -20.90
CA GLN A 100 17.83 -4.91 -20.60
C GLN A 100 18.60 -5.64 -19.49
N PRO A 101 17.96 -6.52 -18.70
CA PRO A 101 18.63 -7.25 -17.62
C PRO A 101 19.88 -7.98 -18.10
N ASP A 102 19.84 -8.49 -19.33
CA ASP A 102 20.92 -9.24 -19.98
C ASP A 102 22.15 -8.35 -20.29
N ASP A 103 21.98 -7.02 -20.33
CA ASP A 103 23.07 -6.04 -20.56
C ASP A 103 23.86 -5.72 -19.28
N LEU A 104 23.46 -6.27 -18.13
CA LEU A 104 24.15 -6.08 -16.84
C LEU A 104 25.37 -7.00 -16.70
N ASP A 105 25.34 -8.17 -17.33
CA ASP A 105 26.44 -9.15 -17.32
C ASP A 105 27.58 -8.78 -18.28
N ALA A 106 27.30 -7.91 -19.27
CA ALA A 106 28.27 -7.43 -20.25
C ALA A 106 28.96 -6.12 -19.85
N LEU A 107 28.69 -5.59 -18.65
CA LEU A 107 29.38 -4.38 -18.17
C LEU A 107 30.85 -4.69 -17.86
N PRO A 108 31.82 -4.02 -18.51
CA PRO A 108 33.17 -3.99 -18.00
C PRO A 108 33.09 -3.38 -16.59
N SER A 109 33.53 -4.14 -15.60
CA SER A 109 33.69 -3.64 -14.25
C SER A 109 34.86 -2.66 -14.25
N ASP A 110 34.60 -1.41 -14.66
CA ASP A 110 35.48 -0.25 -14.48
C ASP A 110 35.57 0.13 -12.99
N HIS A 111 35.68 -0.87 -12.12
CA HIS A 111 36.06 -0.67 -10.74
C HIS A 111 37.55 -0.32 -10.73
N PRO A 112 37.96 0.74 -10.02
CA PRO A 112 39.35 1.17 -9.96
C PRO A 112 40.29 0.10 -9.37
N CYS A 113 39.72 -0.92 -8.69
CA CYS A 113 40.44 -2.08 -8.16
C CYS A 113 40.61 -3.25 -9.16
N ALA A 114 39.93 -3.23 -10.32
CA ALA A 114 40.01 -4.27 -11.35
C ALA A 114 41.10 -3.98 -12.41
N ARG A 115 41.63 -2.74 -12.48
CA ARG A 115 42.66 -2.39 -13.45
C ARG A 115 44.06 -2.82 -12.95
N PRO A 116 44.82 -3.63 -13.73
CA PRO A 116 46.24 -3.83 -13.45
C PRO A 116 46.96 -2.49 -13.58
N THR A 117 47.92 -2.22 -12.69
CA THR A 117 48.61 -0.94 -12.55
C THR A 117 49.53 -0.66 -13.74
N GLY A 118 48.96 -0.28 -14.88
CA GLY A 118 49.71 0.27 -16.01
C GLY A 118 50.44 1.56 -15.61
N LYS A 119 51.71 1.67 -15.96
CA LYS A 119 52.50 2.91 -15.81
C LYS A 119 51.95 3.97 -16.76
N HIS A 120 51.02 4.81 -16.31
CA HIS A 120 50.77 6.10 -16.98
C HIS A 120 51.82 7.11 -16.51
N PRO A 121 52.70 7.62 -17.39
CA PRO A 121 53.64 8.66 -17.02
C PRO A 121 52.88 9.98 -16.81
N GLY A 122 53.07 10.61 -15.64
CA GLY A 122 52.75 12.03 -15.46
C GLY A 122 51.52 12.42 -14.64
N LYS A 123 50.83 11.51 -13.93
CA LYS A 123 49.75 11.90 -13.00
C LYS A 123 50.02 11.38 -11.59
N ALA A 124 50.12 12.30 -10.62
CA ALA A 124 50.28 11.96 -9.20
C ALA A 124 49.11 11.06 -8.75
N LYS A 125 49.44 9.85 -8.28
CA LYS A 125 48.44 8.82 -7.95
C LYS A 125 47.74 9.21 -6.64
N ALA A 126 46.45 9.53 -6.70
CA ALA A 126 45.57 9.31 -5.56
C ALA A 126 45.56 7.79 -5.31
N ARG A 127 46.26 7.35 -4.27
CA ARG A 127 46.41 5.93 -3.92
C ARG A 127 45.10 5.43 -3.35
N VAL A 128 44.15 5.05 -4.21
CA VAL A 128 42.99 4.25 -3.82
C VAL A 128 43.54 2.92 -3.30
N GLN A 129 43.33 2.65 -2.01
CA GLN A 129 43.81 1.43 -1.38
C GLN A 129 42.66 0.43 -1.42
N CYS A 130 42.83 -0.71 -2.08
CA CYS A 130 41.77 -1.71 -2.16
C CYS A 130 41.90 -2.64 -0.95
N LEU A 131 40.82 -2.78 -0.16
CA LEU A 131 40.71 -3.77 0.91
C LEU A 131 39.59 -4.73 0.51
N ASN A 132 39.90 -6.02 0.38
CA ASN A 132 38.94 -7.06 -0.01
C ASN A 132 38.15 -6.75 -1.31
N GLY A 133 38.82 -6.17 -2.31
CA GLY A 133 38.20 -5.85 -3.62
C GLY A 133 37.38 -4.57 -3.66
N LEU A 134 37.21 -3.87 -2.53
CA LEU A 134 36.47 -2.60 -2.46
C LEU A 134 37.43 -1.41 -2.37
N PRO A 135 37.13 -0.29 -3.06
CA PRO A 135 37.96 0.91 -2.99
C PRO A 135 37.81 1.57 -1.61
N VAL A 136 38.91 1.64 -0.86
CA VAL A 136 39.00 2.42 0.37
C VAL A 136 39.67 3.75 0.05
N TYR A 137 38.90 4.82 0.16
CA TYR A 137 39.42 6.18 0.10
C TYR A 137 39.99 6.53 1.47
N LYS A 138 41.28 6.82 1.53
CA LYS A 138 41.89 7.34 2.76
C LYS A 138 41.25 8.70 3.06
N ALA A 139 40.51 8.82 4.16
CA ALA A 139 39.98 10.10 4.61
C ALA A 139 41.17 11.06 4.76
N GLN A 140 41.26 12.05 3.90
CA GLN A 140 42.26 13.10 4.06
C GLN A 140 41.86 13.85 5.33
N ALA A 141 42.73 13.83 6.34
CA ALA A 141 42.55 14.64 7.53
C ALA A 141 42.35 16.09 7.08
N ARG A 142 41.14 16.62 7.24
CA ARG A 142 40.84 18.02 7.00
C ARG A 142 41.73 18.80 7.98
N PRO A 143 42.67 19.64 7.52
CA PRO A 143 43.45 20.44 8.46
C PRO A 143 42.47 21.30 9.27
N PRO A 144 42.65 21.40 10.60
CA PRO A 144 41.82 22.28 11.40
C PRO A 144 42.12 23.74 11.04
N GLY A 145 41.15 24.39 10.39
CA GLY A 145 40.92 25.83 10.46
C GLY A 145 41.58 26.73 9.40
N ARG A 146 40.75 27.59 8.79
CA ARG A 146 40.83 29.04 8.98
C ARG A 146 39.48 29.68 8.71
#